data_AF-A0A3G9JET3-F1
#
_entry.id   AF-A0A3G9JET3-F1
#
_cell.length_a   1.000
_cell.length_b   1.000
_cell.length_c   1.000
_cell.angle_alpha   90.00
_cell.angle_beta   90.00
_cell.angle_gamma   90.00
#
_symmetry.space_group_name_H-M   'P 1'
#
loop_
_entity.id
_entity.type
_entity.pdbx_description
1 polymer ?
#
loop_
_entity_poly.entity_id
_entity_poly.type
_entity_poly.pdbx_seq_one_letter_code
_entity_poly.pdbx_strand_id
1 'polypeptide(L)' 'MQVKRRLAYIELHRRYDLDVAVNASFWYHVPPTKKILQQWERELIFKWRPPFNKEMWEFYGQPFGKL' A
#
# COMPACT_ATOMS: atom_id res chain seq x y z
N MET A 1 10.87 -15.32 5.18
CA MET A 1 9.49 -15.88 5.29
C MET A 1 8.54 -15.39 4.17
N GLN A 2 8.57 -14.12 3.75
CA GLN A 2 7.68 -13.59 2.69
C GLN A 2 7.95 -14.10 1.27
N VAL A 3 9.21 -14.32 0.88
CA VAL A 3 9.58 -14.79 -0.48
C VAL A 3 8.97 -16.16 -0.80
N LYS A 4 8.95 -17.07 0.19
CA LYS A 4 8.32 -18.39 0.05
C LYS A 4 6.81 -18.29 -0.19
N ARG A 5 6.13 -17.30 0.40
CA ARG A 5 4.69 -17.10 0.24
C ARG A 5 4.30 -16.64 -1.16
N ARG A 6 5.10 -15.75 -1.78
CA ARG A 6 4.84 -15.28 -3.16
C ARG A 6 4.99 -16.39 -4.19
N LEU A 7 6.06 -17.17 -4.09
CA LEU A 7 6.31 -18.26 -5.06
C LEU A 7 5.23 -19.34 -4.97
N ALA A 8 4.85 -19.75 -3.75
CA ALA A 8 3.74 -20.68 -3.55
C ALA A 8 2.39 -20.10 -4.05
N TYR A 9 2.14 -18.81 -3.84
CA TYR A 9 0.94 -18.13 -4.35
C TYR A 9 0.87 -18.17 -5.88
N ILE A 10 1.95 -17.77 -6.57
CA ILE A 10 2.02 -17.78 -8.04
C ILE A 10 1.89 -19.20 -8.59
N GLU A 11 2.59 -20.16 -7.99
CA GLU A 11 2.53 -21.56 -8.39
C GLU A 11 1.11 -22.13 -8.29
N LEU A 12 0.40 -21.81 -7.20
CA LEU A 12 -0.98 -22.26 -6.98
C LEU A 12 -1.94 -21.67 -8.02
N HIS A 13 -1.83 -20.36 -8.30
CA HIS A 13 -2.70 -19.72 -9.29
C HIS A 13 -2.49 -20.29 -10.69
N ARG A 14 -1.22 -20.53 -11.07
CA ARG A 14 -0.90 -21.20 -12.34
C ARG A 14 -1.42 -22.63 -12.41
N ARG A 15 -1.37 -23.38 -11.30
CA ARG A 15 -1.87 -24.77 -11.24
C ARG A 15 -3.37 -24.87 -11.49
N TYR A 16 -4.13 -23.87 -11.06
CA TYR A 16 -5.59 -23.86 -11.15
C TYR A 16 -6.14 -22.90 -12.21
N ASP A 17 -5.27 -22.42 -13.11
CA ASP A 17 -5.62 -21.47 -14.19
C ASP A 17 -6.37 -20.23 -13.69
N LEU A 18 -5.91 -19.68 -12.57
CA LEU A 18 -6.45 -18.46 -11.97
C LEU A 18 -5.58 -17.26 -12.35
N ASP A 19 -6.22 -16.12 -12.60
CA ASP A 19 -5.53 -14.86 -12.85
C ASP A 19 -4.64 -14.46 -11.68
N VAL A 20 -3.36 -14.18 -11.98
CA VAL A 20 -2.37 -13.78 -10.98
C VAL A 20 -2.33 -12.25 -10.87
N ALA A 21 -2.67 -11.72 -9.70
CA ALA A 21 -2.45 -10.33 -9.36
C ALA A 21 -1.45 -10.20 -8.20
N VAL A 22 -0.19 -9.87 -8.51
CA VAL A 22 0.81 -9.58 -7.47
C VAL A 22 0.63 -8.14 -7.01
N ASN A 23 0.12 -7.97 -5.79
CA ASN A 23 -0.05 -6.66 -5.17
C ASN A 23 1.18 -6.26 -4.32
N ALA A 24 1.21 -5.00 -3.87
CA ALA A 24 2.26 -4.45 -3.03
C ALA A 24 2.44 -5.20 -1.69
N SER A 25 1.47 -6.01 -1.26
CA SER A 25 1.59 -6.83 -0.04
C SER A 25 2.69 -7.90 -0.12
N PHE A 26 3.14 -8.24 -1.34
CA PHE A 26 4.27 -9.16 -1.56
C PHE A 26 5.64 -8.47 -1.60
N TRP A 27 5.71 -7.15 -1.39
CA TRP A 27 6.99 -6.44 -1.38
C TRP A 27 7.84 -6.82 -0.16
N TYR A 28 9.04 -7.33 -0.44
CA TYR A 28 9.94 -7.86 0.59
C TYR A 28 10.52 -6.78 1.52
N HIS A 29 10.71 -5.58 0.99
CA HIS A 29 11.30 -4.45 1.72
C HIS A 29 10.29 -3.68 2.57
N VAL A 30 9.01 -4.07 2.54
CA VAL A 30 7.96 -3.41 3.32
C VAL A 30 8.06 -3.89 4.77
N PRO A 31 8.23 -2.97 5.75
CA PRO A 31 8.38 -3.32 7.14
C PRO A 31 7.11 -4.00 7.66
N PRO A 32 7.23 -5.06 8.47
CA PRO A 32 6.08 -5.81 8.96
C PRO A 32 5.24 -5.02 9.98
N THR A 33 5.83 -3.98 10.57
CA THR A 33 5.21 -3.23 11.66
C THR A 33 4.38 -2.08 11.12
N LYS A 34 3.08 -2.09 11.44
CA LYS A 34 2.12 -1.03 11.09
C LYS A 34 2.62 0.38 11.40
N LYS A 35 3.32 0.55 12.53
CA LYS A 35 3.91 1.83 12.95
C LYS A 35 4.91 2.40 11.93
N ILE A 36 5.77 1.55 11.37
CA ILE A 36 6.79 1.99 10.40
C ILE A 36 6.11 2.34 9.08
N LEU A 37 5.10 1.57 8.66
CA LEU A 37 4.33 1.87 7.45
C LEU A 37 3.61 3.21 7.53
N GLN A 38 2.95 3.49 8.65
CA GLN A 38 2.27 4.77 8.88
C GLN A 38 3.25 5.95 8.89
N GLN A 39 4.48 5.73 9.37
CA GLN A 39 5.51 6.75 9.34
C GLN A 39 5.97 7.04 7.90
N TRP A 40 6.28 6.00 7.12
CA TRP A 40 6.65 6.15 5.71
C TRP A 40 5.53 6.76 4.87
N GLU A 41 4.29 6.36 5.11
CA GLU A 41 3.11 6.95 4.45
C GLU A 41 3.02 8.44 4.74
N ARG A 42 3.13 8.87 6.01
CA ARG A 42 3.17 10.30 6.37
C ARG A 42 4.30 11.04 5.69
N GLU A 43 5.51 10.48 5.66
CA GLU A 43 6.67 11.10 4.98
C GLU A 43 6.41 11.30 3.48
N LEU A 44 5.80 10.31 2.81
CA LEU A 44 5.43 10.42 1.40
C LEU A 44 4.34 11.46 1.18
N ILE A 45 3.35 11.54 2.06
CA ILE A 45 2.29 12.56 2.02
C ILE A 45 2.90 13.95 2.14
N PHE A 46 3.79 14.20 3.10
CA PHE A 46 4.42 15.50 3.26
C PHE A 46 5.36 15.86 2.08
N LYS A 47 6.01 14.86 1.49
CA LYS A 47 6.90 15.06 0.33
C LYS A 47 6.13 15.47 -0.92
N TRP A 48 5.06 14.75 -1.25
CA TRP A 48 4.36 14.91 -2.53
C TRP A 48 3.09 15.77 -2.44
N ARG A 49 2.62 16.04 -1.22
CA ARG A 49 1.44 16.85 -0.92
C ARG A 49 0.20 16.50 -1.77
N PRO A 50 -0.22 15.23 -1.80
CA PRO A 50 -1.42 14.85 -2.55
C PRO A 50 -2.68 15.56 -1.99
N PRO A 51 -3.60 16.03 -2.86
CA PRO A 51 -4.71 16.89 -2.45
C PRO A 51 -5.81 16.19 -1.62
N PHE A 52 -5.80 14.86 -1.59
CA PHE A 52 -6.85 14.07 -0.92
C PHE A 52 -6.52 13.71 0.53
N ASN A 53 -5.26 13.82 0.93
CA ASN A 53 -4.81 13.44 2.26
C ASN A 53 -5.21 14.50 3.29
N LYS A 54 -5.63 14.04 4.48
CA LYS A 54 -6.10 14.91 5.55
C LYS A 54 -5.05 15.92 5.99
N GLU A 55 -3.79 15.50 5.98
CA GLU A 55 -2.63 16.34 6.27
C GLU A 55 -2.52 17.55 5.33
N MET A 56 -3.09 17.48 4.13
CA MET A 56 -2.98 18.51 3.09
C MET A 56 -4.23 19.40 2.96
N TRP A 57 -5.26 19.19 3.79
CA TRP A 57 -6.50 19.97 3.71
C TRP A 57 -6.30 21.47 3.99
N GLU A 58 -5.26 21.86 4.72
CA GLU A 58 -4.91 23.27 4.89
C GLU A 58 -4.50 23.93 3.56
N PHE A 59 -3.89 23.18 2.64
CA PHE A 59 -3.42 23.68 1.35
C PHE A 59 -4.49 23.60 0.24
N TYR A 60 -5.29 22.53 0.23
CA TYR A 60 -6.22 22.24 -0.86
C TYR A 60 -7.70 22.31 -0.47
N GLY A 61 -8.01 22.44 0.83
CA GLY A 61 -9.36 22.25 1.37
C GLY A 61 -9.74 20.78 1.53
N GLN A 62 -10.87 20.52 2.18
CA GLN A 62 -11.43 19.18 2.31
C GLN A 62 -12.17 18.80 1.01
N PRO A 63 -11.75 17.75 0.28
CA PRO A 63 -12.31 17.42 -1.03
C PRO A 63 -13.71 16.79 -0.97
N PHE A 64 -14.07 16.11 0.12
CA PHE A 64 -15.37 15.47 0.30
C PHE A 64 -16.00 15.91 1.62
N GLY A 65 -17.19 16.52 1.57
CA GLY A 65 -17.95 16.94 2.76
C GLY A 65 -18.53 15.76 3.55
N LYS A 66 -19.20 16.04 4.68
CA LYS A 66 -20.01 15.02 5.37
C LYS A 66 -21.25 14.73 4.52
N LEU A 67 -21.51 13.44 4.28
CA LEU A 67 -22.79 12.93 3.78
C LEU A 67 -23.89 13.15 4.83
#